data_AF-A0A6I2ZF15-F1
#
_entry.id   AF-A0A6I2ZF15-F1
#
_cell.length_a   1.000
_cell.length_b   1.000
_cell.length_c   1.000
_cell.angle_alpha   90.00
_cell.angle_beta   90.00
_cell.angle_gamma   90.00
#
_symmetry.space_group_name_H-M   'P 1'
#
loop_
_entity.id
_entity.type
_entity.pdbx_description
1 polymer ?
#
loop_
_entity_poly.entity_id
_entity_poly.type
_entity_poly.pdbx_seq_one_letter_code
_entity_poly.pdbx_strand_id
1 'polypeptide(L)'
;MAVPREVPEDYRKVEQLPSGLFRVSVSSVFSGQWVRALRKEGFLLLASAPLLPNGLLLSADLLIPPDLDEESIEFEVVEKSVLTGQPRQLDLIREAITAGRNATSAARLGNAGSAAEHWEECGDLWEKAGDSRRATLAFQLAQSTFYR
;
A
#
# COMPACT_ATOMS: atom_id res chain seq x y z
N MET A 1 19.94 -22.39 -6.64
CA MET A 1 19.91 -20.92 -6.49
C MET A 1 20.74 -20.56 -5.28
N ALA A 2 21.79 -19.74 -5.43
CA ALA A 2 22.76 -19.49 -4.37
C ALA A 2 22.23 -18.42 -3.39
N VAL A 3 21.93 -18.82 -2.17
CA VAL A 3 21.70 -17.87 -1.06
C VAL A 3 23.06 -17.22 -0.75
N PRO A 4 23.14 -15.88 -0.65
CA PRO A 4 24.38 -15.21 -0.26
C PRO A 4 24.93 -15.77 1.05
N ARG A 5 26.25 -15.93 1.15
CA ARG A 5 26.92 -16.41 2.37
C ARG A 5 26.77 -15.42 3.53
N GLU A 6 26.62 -14.14 3.19
CA GLU A 6 26.24 -13.04 4.07
C GLU A 6 25.10 -12.27 3.41
N VAL A 7 24.05 -11.98 4.19
CA VAL A 7 22.86 -11.27 3.72
C VAL A 7 22.91 -9.84 4.25
N PRO A 8 22.91 -8.81 3.39
CA PRO A 8 22.80 -7.42 3.81
C PRO A 8 21.52 -7.14 4.63
N GLU A 9 21.57 -6.19 5.56
CA GLU A 9 20.40 -5.85 6.39
C GLU A 9 19.22 -5.33 5.56
N ASP A 10 19.49 -4.65 4.43
CA ASP A 10 18.51 -4.13 3.49
C ASP A 10 18.16 -5.12 2.35
N TYR A 11 18.64 -6.36 2.43
CA TYR A 11 18.38 -7.37 1.41
C TYR A 11 16.87 -7.57 1.21
N ARG A 12 16.45 -7.46 -0.05
CA ARG A 12 15.10 -7.77 -0.50
C ARG A 12 15.12 -8.34 -1.91
N LYS A 13 14.42 -9.45 -2.10
CA LYS A 13 14.19 -10.07 -3.41
C LYS A 13 12.71 -10.42 -3.57
N VAL A 14 12.17 -10.14 -4.75
CA VAL A 14 10.86 -10.61 -5.20
C VAL A 14 11.11 -11.60 -6.34
N GLU A 15 10.36 -12.69 -6.36
CA GLU A 15 10.45 -13.71 -7.40
C GLU A 15 9.05 -14.24 -7.73
N GLN A 16 8.68 -14.17 -9.00
CA GLN A 16 7.47 -14.82 -9.50
C GLN A 16 7.75 -16.30 -9.75
N LEU A 17 6.98 -17.16 -9.09
CA LEU A 17 7.05 -18.61 -9.24
C LEU A 17 6.10 -19.08 -10.36
N PRO A 18 6.39 -20.24 -10.99
CA PRO A 18 5.57 -20.77 -12.10
C PRO A 18 4.08 -20.97 -11.80
N SER A 19 3.71 -21.07 -10.52
CA SER A 19 2.32 -21.25 -10.05
C SER A 19 1.51 -19.94 -9.96
N GLY A 20 2.08 -18.79 -10.35
CA GLY A 20 1.48 -17.47 -10.11
C GLY A 20 1.63 -16.99 -8.65
N LEU A 21 2.47 -17.67 -7.87
CA LEU A 21 2.86 -17.21 -6.52
C LEU A 21 4.00 -16.20 -6.63
N PHE A 22 3.98 -15.20 -5.77
CA PHE A 22 5.12 -14.31 -5.58
C PHE A 22 5.80 -14.64 -4.27
N ARG A 23 7.10 -14.95 -4.31
CA ARG A 23 7.93 -15.11 -3.13
C ARG A 23 8.68 -13.82 -2.86
N VAL A 24 8.42 -13.23 -1.70
CA VAL A 24 9.20 -12.10 -1.19
C VAL A 24 10.15 -12.62 -0.13
N SER A 25 11.44 -12.38 -0.31
CA SER A 25 12.48 -12.75 0.64
C SER A 25 13.22 -11.51 1.14
N VAL A 26 13.42 -11.41 2.45
CA VAL A 26 14.08 -10.27 3.10
C VAL A 26 15.07 -10.75 4.15
N SER A 27 15.93 -9.83 4.62
CA SER A 27 16.86 -10.12 5.72
C SER A 27 16.12 -10.43 7.03
N SER A 28 16.82 -11.05 7.99
CA SER A 28 16.26 -11.45 9.28
C SER A 28 15.90 -10.29 10.21
N VAL A 29 16.34 -9.06 9.91
CA VAL A 29 16.03 -7.86 10.71
C VAL A 29 14.53 -7.55 10.72
N PHE A 30 13.79 -8.03 9.72
CA PHE A 30 12.34 -7.88 9.59
C PHE A 30 11.54 -8.99 10.29
N SER A 31 12.14 -9.70 11.24
CA SER A 31 11.48 -10.79 11.97
C SER A 31 10.20 -10.33 12.68
N GLY A 32 9.15 -11.16 12.62
CA GLY A 32 7.84 -10.87 13.19
C GLY A 32 6.97 -9.94 12.34
N GLN A 33 7.48 -9.43 11.22
CA GLN A 33 6.72 -8.60 10.28
C GLN A 33 5.98 -9.43 9.23
N TRP A 34 5.21 -8.74 8.41
CA TRP A 34 4.39 -9.28 7.34
C TRP A 34 4.79 -8.66 6.02
N VAL A 35 4.50 -9.34 4.91
CA VAL A 35 4.51 -8.73 3.59
C VAL A 35 3.08 -8.50 3.16
N ARG A 36 2.79 -7.31 2.61
CA ARG A 36 1.58 -7.04 1.82
C ARG A 36 1.94 -6.72 0.38
N ALA A 37 1.08 -7.16 -0.54
CA ALA A 37 1.11 -6.81 -1.95
C ALA A 37 -0.04 -5.86 -2.24
N LEU A 38 0.28 -4.69 -2.79
CA LEU A 38 -0.66 -3.66 -3.19
C LEU A 38 -0.64 -3.51 -4.71
N ARG A 39 -1.78 -3.25 -5.32
CA ARG A 39 -1.82 -2.73 -6.69
C ARG A 39 -1.27 -1.31 -6.66
N LYS A 40 -0.26 -0.99 -7.45
CA LYS A 40 0.30 0.38 -7.54
C LYS A 40 -0.77 1.40 -7.91
N GLU A 41 -1.65 1.01 -8.82
CA GLU A 41 -2.84 1.79 -9.14
C GLU A 41 -3.86 1.68 -8.00
N GLY A 42 -4.05 2.78 -7.27
CA GLY A 42 -5.08 2.92 -6.23
C GLY A 42 -4.77 2.24 -4.88
N PHE A 43 -3.61 1.60 -4.74
CA PHE A 43 -3.15 0.97 -3.49
C PHE A 43 -4.10 -0.10 -2.96
N LEU A 44 -4.75 -0.86 -3.85
CA LEU A 44 -5.63 -1.96 -3.44
C LEU A 44 -4.81 -3.10 -2.84
N LEU A 45 -5.18 -3.58 -1.64
CA LEU A 45 -4.57 -4.76 -1.05
C LEU A 45 -4.95 -6.02 -1.84
N LEU A 46 -3.95 -6.67 -2.43
CA LEU A 46 -4.10 -7.89 -3.23
C LEU A 46 -3.92 -9.14 -2.37
N ALA A 47 -2.87 -9.16 -1.55
CA ALA A 47 -2.53 -10.28 -0.69
C ALA A 47 -1.68 -9.83 0.50
N SER A 48 -1.66 -10.62 1.57
CA SER A 48 -0.74 -10.45 2.69
C SER A 48 -0.37 -11.78 3.31
N ALA A 49 0.87 -11.95 3.74
CA ALA A 49 1.36 -13.16 4.38
C ALA A 49 2.44 -12.85 5.43
N PRO A 50 2.55 -13.64 6.51
CA PRO A 50 3.60 -13.46 7.50
C PRO A 50 4.97 -13.82 6.91
N LEU A 51 6.02 -13.10 7.33
CA LEU A 51 7.40 -13.49 7.05
C LEU A 51 7.79 -14.67 7.95
N LEU A 52 8.15 -15.79 7.32
CA LEU A 52 8.56 -17.01 8.02
C LEU A 52 10.04 -17.32 7.74
N PRO A 53 10.78 -17.92 8.69
CA PRO A 53 12.16 -18.35 8.46
C PRO A 53 12.32 -19.30 7.27
N ASN A 54 13.28 -19.01 6.40
CA ASN A 54 13.65 -19.81 5.24
C ASN A 54 15.17 -19.76 5.00
N GLY A 55 15.90 -20.63 5.70
CA GLY A 55 17.36 -20.62 5.70
C GLY A 55 17.91 -19.38 6.39
N LEU A 56 18.74 -18.61 5.69
CA LEU A 56 19.32 -17.35 6.20
C LEU A 56 18.39 -16.14 6.03
N LEU A 57 17.27 -16.32 5.33
CA LEU A 57 16.31 -15.26 4.99
C LEU A 57 14.98 -15.49 5.69
N LEU A 58 14.15 -14.46 5.69
CA LEU A 58 12.71 -14.60 5.91
C LEU A 58 12.03 -14.59 4.55
N SER A 59 11.01 -15.42 4.36
CA SER A 59 10.22 -15.47 3.13
C SER A 59 8.72 -15.46 3.41
N ALA A 60 7.96 -14.88 2.48
CA ALA A 60 6.51 -14.95 2.42
C ALA A 60 6.07 -15.29 0.99
N ASP A 61 5.13 -16.23 0.86
CA ASP A 61 4.53 -16.61 -0.41
C ASP A 61 3.14 -15.96 -0.51
N LEU A 62 2.93 -15.18 -1.57
CA LEU A 62 1.71 -14.41 -1.82
C LEU A 62 1.03 -14.94 -3.07
N LEU A 63 -0.24 -15.31 -2.93
CA LEU A 63 -1.08 -15.66 -4.06
C LEU A 63 -1.68 -14.39 -4.65
N ILE A 64 -1.21 -14.03 -5.84
CA ILE A 64 -1.65 -12.83 -6.56
C ILE A 64 -2.41 -13.26 -7.81
N PRO A 65 -3.48 -12.55 -8.21
CA PRO A 65 -4.16 -12.82 -9.47
C PRO A 65 -3.17 -12.91 -10.65
N PRO A 66 -3.27 -13.94 -11.51
CA PRO A 66 -2.29 -14.21 -12.56
C PRO A 66 -2.30 -13.19 -13.71
N ASP A 67 -3.33 -12.35 -13.78
CA ASP A 67 -3.48 -11.26 -14.74
C ASP A 67 -2.66 -10.01 -14.39
N LEU A 68 -1.99 -10.01 -13.23
CA LEU A 68 -1.12 -8.91 -12.79
C LEU A 68 0.35 -9.25 -12.99
N ASP A 69 1.09 -8.31 -13.56
CA ASP A 69 2.55 -8.36 -13.66
C ASP A 69 3.23 -7.82 -12.38
N GLU A 70 4.51 -8.15 -12.18
CA GLU A 70 5.29 -7.64 -11.05
C GLU A 70 5.36 -6.11 -11.04
N GLU A 71 5.40 -5.48 -12.21
CA GLU A 71 5.54 -4.03 -12.36
C GLU A 71 4.30 -3.26 -11.87
N SER A 72 3.10 -3.85 -11.92
CA SER A 72 1.87 -3.25 -11.39
C SER A 72 1.68 -3.47 -9.89
N ILE A 73 2.58 -4.21 -9.24
CA ILE A 73 2.47 -4.60 -7.84
C ILE A 73 3.55 -3.90 -7.03
N GLU A 74 3.16 -3.42 -5.86
CA GLU A 74 4.07 -2.93 -4.84
C GLU A 74 4.03 -3.87 -3.62
N PHE A 75 5.20 -4.40 -3.25
CA PHE A 75 5.34 -5.18 -2.03
C PHE A 75 5.89 -4.31 -0.91
N GLU A 76 5.34 -4.45 0.29
CA GLU A 76 5.78 -3.72 1.47
C GLU A 76 5.92 -4.67 2.65
N VAL A 77 6.98 -4.47 3.43
CA VAL A 77 7.14 -5.14 4.72
C VAL A 77 6.54 -4.24 5.79
N VAL A 78 5.58 -4.78 6.55
CA VAL A 78 4.78 -4.02 7.51
C VAL A 78 4.59 -4.80 8.82
N GLU A 79 4.33 -4.06 9.90
CA GLU A 79 3.85 -4.68 11.13
C GLU A 79 2.44 -5.24 10.98
N LYS A 80 2.09 -6.25 11.79
CA LYS A 80 0.74 -6.85 11.79
C LYS A 80 -0.37 -5.83 12.15
N SER A 81 -0.04 -4.85 12.98
CA SER A 81 -0.94 -3.77 13.39
C SER A 81 -1.47 -2.98 12.19
N VAL A 82 -0.62 -2.75 11.18
CA VAL A 82 -0.95 -2.04 9.93
C VAL A 82 -1.97 -2.82 9.10
N LEU A 83 -1.95 -4.16 9.15
CA LEU A 83 -2.89 -4.99 8.38
C LEU A 83 -4.26 -5.13 9.03
N THR A 84 -4.29 -5.13 10.36
CA THR A 84 -5.52 -5.45 11.11
C THR A 84 -6.39 -4.23 11.36
N GLY A 85 -5.83 -3.02 11.28
CA GLY A 85 -6.53 -1.76 11.48
C GLY A 85 -7.07 -1.62 12.90
N GLN A 86 -6.74 -0.52 13.59
CA GLN A 86 -7.44 -0.22 14.84
C GLN A 86 -8.88 0.23 14.53
N PRO A 87 -9.90 -0.02 15.39
CA PRO A 87 -11.28 0.41 15.11
C PRO A 87 -11.40 1.90 14.75
N ARG A 88 -10.68 2.77 15.46
CA ARG A 88 -10.59 4.21 15.17
C ARG A 88 -10.01 4.53 13.78
N GLN A 89 -9.10 3.68 13.29
CA GLN A 89 -8.49 3.81 11.98
C GLN A 89 -9.50 3.49 10.88
N LEU A 90 -10.40 2.52 11.09
CA LEU A 90 -11.45 2.19 10.12
C LEU A 90 -12.45 3.34 9.93
N ASP A 91 -12.78 4.07 10.99
CA ASP A 91 -13.67 5.23 10.88
C ASP A 91 -13.00 6.38 10.11
N LEU A 92 -11.73 6.68 10.39
CA LEU A 92 -10.94 7.65 9.61
C LEU A 92 -10.86 7.26 8.12
N ILE A 93 -10.69 5.97 7.82
CA ILE A 93 -10.67 5.46 6.45
C ILE A 93 -12.02 5.69 5.75
N ARG A 94 -13.15 5.44 6.44
CA ARG A 94 -14.48 5.66 5.88
C ARG A 94 -14.75 7.14 5.61
N GLU A 95 -14.34 8.01 6.53
CA GLU A 95 -14.42 9.45 6.37
C GLU A 95 -13.56 9.91 5.18
N ALA A 96 -12.32 9.44 5.06
CA ALA A 96 -11.43 9.77 3.95
C ALA A 96 -12.02 9.38 2.59
N ILE A 97 -12.60 8.18 2.48
CA ILE A 97 -13.29 7.71 1.27
C ILE A 97 -14.49 8.62 0.95
N THR A 98 -15.22 9.07 1.97
CA THR A 98 -16.38 9.95 1.78
C THR A 98 -15.95 11.33 1.29
N ALA A 99 -14.90 11.92 1.89
CA ALA A 99 -14.32 13.18 1.44
C ALA A 99 -13.85 13.10 -0.02
N GLY A 100 -13.11 12.05 -0.41
CA GLY A 100 -12.68 11.87 -1.80
C GLY A 100 -13.84 11.70 -2.80
N ARG A 101 -14.95 11.07 -2.39
CA ARG A 101 -16.17 11.01 -3.20
C ARG A 101 -16.81 12.37 -3.38
N ASN A 102 -16.89 13.17 -2.32
CA ASN A 102 -17.41 14.53 -2.37
C ASN A 102 -16.54 15.42 -3.26
N ALA A 103 -15.21 15.29 -3.17
CA ALA A 103 -14.26 15.99 -4.04
C ALA A 103 -14.50 15.66 -5.52
N THR A 104 -14.62 14.38 -5.86
CA THR A 104 -14.92 13.92 -7.22
C THR A 104 -16.27 14.44 -7.72
N SER A 105 -17.28 14.48 -6.84
CA SER A 105 -18.60 15.00 -7.15
C SER A 105 -18.56 16.51 -7.45
N ALA A 106 -17.90 17.30 -6.59
CA ALA A 106 -17.74 18.74 -6.77
C ALA A 106 -16.97 19.07 -8.07
N ALA A 107 -15.91 18.30 -8.37
CA ALA A 107 -15.15 18.45 -9.61
C ALA A 107 -16.00 18.20 -10.86
N ARG A 108 -16.89 17.18 -10.84
CA ARG A 108 -17.82 16.92 -11.94
C ARG A 108 -18.85 18.03 -12.14
N LEU A 109 -19.20 18.73 -11.08
CA LEU A 109 -20.08 19.90 -11.12
C LEU A 109 -19.35 21.20 -11.51
N GLY A 110 -18.05 21.14 -11.79
CA GLY A 110 -17.23 22.31 -12.12
C GLY A 110 -16.90 23.21 -10.93
N ASN A 111 -17.15 22.77 -9.69
CA ASN A 111 -16.80 23.51 -8.49
C ASN A 111 -15.38 23.13 -8.03
N ALA A 112 -14.38 23.76 -8.65
CA ALA A 112 -12.97 23.50 -8.37
C ALA A 112 -12.57 23.83 -6.92
N GLY A 113 -13.11 24.91 -6.33
CA GLY A 113 -12.80 25.30 -4.95
C GLY A 113 -13.21 24.24 -3.94
N SER A 114 -14.48 23.83 -3.95
CA SER A 114 -14.96 22.79 -3.05
C SER A 114 -14.35 21.41 -3.34
N ALA A 115 -13.99 21.13 -4.60
CA ALA A 115 -13.26 19.91 -4.93
C ALA A 115 -11.86 19.88 -4.30
N ALA A 116 -11.13 20.99 -4.32
CA ALA A 116 -9.83 21.11 -3.67
C ALA A 116 -9.94 20.94 -2.15
N GLU A 117 -10.88 21.63 -1.50
CA GLU A 117 -11.13 21.53 -0.04
C GLU A 117 -11.40 20.09 0.38
N HIS A 118 -12.27 19.37 -0.34
CA HIS A 118 -12.56 17.96 -0.03
C HIS A 118 -11.39 17.02 -0.32
N TRP A 119 -10.51 17.35 -1.28
CA TRP A 119 -9.28 16.59 -1.50
C TRP A 119 -8.25 16.84 -0.39
N GLU A 120 -8.14 18.05 0.16
CA GLU A 120 -7.31 18.35 1.33
C GLU A 120 -7.81 17.61 2.57
N GLU A 121 -9.12 17.67 2.84
CA GLU A 121 -9.76 16.92 3.93
C GLU A 121 -9.50 15.40 3.81
N CYS A 122 -9.63 14.86 2.59
CA CYS A 122 -9.31 13.47 2.29
C CYS A 122 -7.84 13.15 2.63
N GLY A 123 -6.92 14.04 2.27
CA GLY A 123 -5.49 13.90 2.58
C GLY A 123 -5.21 13.83 4.08
N ASP A 124 -5.74 14.78 4.84
CA ASP A 124 -5.61 14.83 6.30
C ASP A 124 -6.14 13.56 6.99
N LEU A 125 -7.28 13.06 6.52
CA LEU A 125 -7.91 11.86 7.08
C LEU A 125 -7.07 10.60 6.79
N TRP A 126 -6.50 10.48 5.60
CA TRP A 126 -5.55 9.40 5.28
C TRP A 126 -4.27 9.48 6.11
N GLU A 127 -3.73 10.69 6.32
CA GLU A 127 -2.55 10.88 7.16
C GLU A 127 -2.83 10.47 8.62
N LYS A 128 -3.97 10.90 9.19
CA LYS A 128 -4.42 10.47 10.52
C LYS A 128 -4.68 8.97 10.61
N ALA A 129 -5.11 8.35 9.51
CA ALA A 129 -5.26 6.90 9.40
C ALA A 129 -3.92 6.16 9.21
N GLY A 130 -2.79 6.88 9.10
CA GLY A 130 -1.46 6.31 8.91
C GLY A 130 -1.14 5.86 7.49
N ASP A 131 -1.93 6.29 6.49
CA ASP A 131 -1.71 6.00 5.07
C ASP A 131 -1.16 7.24 4.35
N SER A 132 0.13 7.51 4.57
CA SER A 132 0.82 8.68 4.00
C SER A 132 0.82 8.71 2.47
N ARG A 133 0.73 7.55 1.81
CA ARG A 133 0.71 7.47 0.35
C ARG A 133 -0.62 7.96 -0.21
N ARG A 134 -1.74 7.47 0.34
CA ARG A 134 -3.06 7.99 -0.04
C ARG A 134 -3.25 9.45 0.35
N ALA A 135 -2.67 9.87 1.48
CA ALA A 135 -2.64 11.27 1.87
C ALA A 135 -1.94 12.13 0.81
N THR A 136 -0.72 11.75 0.41
CA THR A 136 0.06 12.45 -0.62
C THR A 136 -0.69 12.54 -1.94
N LEU A 137 -1.33 11.46 -2.39
CA LEU A 137 -2.12 11.46 -3.61
C LEU A 137 -3.32 12.44 -3.52
N ALA A 138 -4.03 12.45 -2.40
CA ALA A 138 -5.15 13.37 -2.19
C ALA A 138 -4.68 14.83 -2.19
N PHE A 139 -3.56 15.16 -1.54
CA PHE A 139 -2.99 16.50 -1.58
C PHE A 139 -2.54 16.93 -2.98
N GLN A 140 -1.98 16.01 -3.78
CA GLN A 140 -1.66 16.27 -5.19
C GLN A 140 -2.92 16.57 -6.01
N LEU A 141 -4.00 15.82 -5.78
CA LEU A 141 -5.28 16.05 -6.45
C LEU A 141 -5.88 17.41 -6.05
N ALA A 142 -5.81 17.81 -4.77
CA ALA A 142 -6.22 19.13 -4.31
C ALA A 142 -5.49 20.24 -5.09
N GLN A 143 -4.16 20.16 -5.17
CA GLN A 143 -3.35 21.14 -5.89
C GLN A 143 -3.66 21.17 -7.40
N SER A 144 -3.88 20.00 -8.01
CA SER A 144 -4.17 19.90 -9.45
C SER A 144 -5.53 20.49 -9.84
N THR A 145 -6.46 20.60 -8.88
CA THR A 145 -7.81 21.12 -9.10
C THR A 145 -7.82 22.62 -9.40
N PHE A 146 -6.77 23.36 -9.00
CA PHE A 146 -6.61 24.79 -9.30
C PHE A 146 -6.16 25.10 -10.73
N TYR A 147 -5.68 24.09 -11.49
CA TYR A 147 -5.06 24.28 -12.80
C TYR A 147 -5.92 23.76 -13.97
N ARG A 148 -7.21 23.48 -13.76
CA ARG A 148 -8.18 23.11 -14.80
C ARG A 148 -9.24 24.17 -14.97
#